data_AF-A0A7C3XAY8-F1
#
_entry.id   AF-A0A7C3XAY8-F1
#
_cell.length_a   1.000
_cell.length_b   1.000
_cell.length_c   1.000
_cell.angle_alpha   90.00
_cell.angle_beta   90.00
_cell.angle_gamma   90.00
#
_symmetry.space_group_name_H-M   'P 1'
#
loop_
_entity.id
_entity.type
_entity.pdbx_description
1 polymer ?
#
loop_
_entity_poly.entity_id
_entity_poly.type
_entity_poly.pdbx_seq_one_letter_code
_entity_poly.pdbx_strand_id
1 'polypeptide(L)'
;MSQDIEQLKSEKAKLEQMLLELRSKKEEQQKRLDELIPKKDELYKSWSSTRDPQEATRIEMRLTSISREISSTQEEGKSLDMKIAGIEMSIKSLAKRIEDKEALQRKKWLVER
;
A
#
# COMPACT_ATOMS: atom_id res chain seq x y z
N MET A 1 -35.03 -3.30 -8.91
CA MET A 1 -34.46 -3.19 -7.54
C MET A 1 -33.31 -4.17 -7.26
N SER A 2 -33.15 -5.29 -7.98
CA SER A 2 -32.01 -6.23 -7.79
C SER A 2 -30.66 -5.70 -8.33
N GLN A 3 -30.69 -5.02 -9.48
CA GLN A 3 -29.48 -4.54 -10.17
C GLN A 3 -28.62 -3.61 -9.32
N ASP A 4 -29.23 -2.78 -8.46
CA ASP A 4 -28.50 -1.86 -7.58
C ASP A 4 -27.61 -2.57 -6.55
N ILE A 5 -28.05 -3.70 -5.99
CA ILE A 5 -27.28 -4.42 -4.96
C ILE A 5 -26.16 -5.22 -5.62
N GLU A 6 -26.42 -5.84 -6.76
CA GLU A 6 -25.39 -6.52 -7.56
C GLU A 6 -24.31 -5.54 -8.03
N GLN A 7 -24.69 -4.34 -8.45
CA GLN A 7 -23.75 -3.28 -8.80
C GLN A 7 -22.86 -2.90 -7.61
N LEU A 8 -23.43 -2.65 -6.43
CA LEU A 8 -22.66 -2.34 -5.22
C LEU A 8 -21.73 -3.49 -4.80
N LYS A 9 -22.19 -4.74 -4.92
CA LYS A 9 -21.35 -5.93 -4.66
C LYS A 9 -20.20 -6.03 -5.66
N SER A 10 -20.45 -5.76 -6.94
CA SER A 10 -19.40 -5.76 -7.98
C SER A 10 -18.37 -4.65 -7.77
N GLU A 11 -18.81 -3.46 -7.35
CA GLU A 11 -17.94 -2.33 -7.05
C GLU A 11 -17.07 -2.62 -5.82
N LYS A 12 -17.67 -3.19 -4.77
CA LYS A 12 -16.94 -3.65 -3.59
C LYS A 12 -15.88 -4.69 -3.95
N ALA A 13 -16.22 -5.68 -4.78
CA ALA A 13 -15.26 -6.70 -5.21
C ALA A 13 -14.09 -6.12 -6.01
N LYS A 14 -14.34 -5.12 -6.88
CA LYS A 14 -13.27 -4.40 -7.60
C LYS A 14 -12.35 -3.65 -6.63
N LEU A 15 -12.91 -2.98 -5.63
CA LEU A 15 -12.12 -2.29 -4.61
C LEU A 15 -11.32 -3.27 -3.75
N GLU A 16 -11.85 -4.44 -3.42
CA GLU A 16 -11.13 -5.50 -2.70
C GLU A 16 -9.96 -6.05 -3.53
N GLN A 17 -10.14 -6.24 -4.85
CA GLN A 17 -9.04 -6.61 -5.75
C GLN A 17 -7.96 -5.53 -5.80
N MET A 18 -8.35 -4.27 -5.99
CA MET A 18 -7.40 -3.14 -5.96
C MET A 18 -6.66 -3.04 -4.62
N LEU A 19 -7.35 -3.29 -3.50
CA LEU A 19 -6.74 -3.31 -2.17
C LEU A 19 -5.65 -4.40 -2.08
N LEU A 20 -5.93 -5.59 -2.60
CA LEU A 20 -4.98 -6.70 -2.63
C LEU A 20 -3.72 -6.34 -3.43
N GLU A 21 -3.90 -5.75 -4.62
CA GLU A 21 -2.78 -5.30 -5.45
C GLU A 21 -1.93 -4.24 -4.76
N LEU A 22 -2.55 -3.25 -4.12
CA LEU A 22 -1.82 -2.20 -3.40
C LEU A 22 -1.06 -2.76 -2.19
N ARG A 23 -1.64 -3.74 -1.48
CA ARG A 23 -0.96 -4.43 -0.38
C ARG A 23 0.24 -5.23 -0.87
N SER A 24 0.12 -5.93 -1.99
CA SER A 24 1.25 -6.64 -2.62
C SER A 24 2.37 -5.68 -2.99
N LYS A 25 2.04 -4.55 -3.63
CA LYS A 25 3.04 -3.50 -3.97
C LYS A 25 3.71 -2.93 -2.75
N LYS A 26 2.97 -2.72 -1.66
CA LYS A 26 3.53 -2.25 -0.38
C LYS A 26 4.50 -3.28 0.20
N GLU A 27 4.15 -4.56 0.15
CA GLU A 27 5.04 -5.63 0.63
C GLU A 27 6.34 -5.72 -0.17
N GLU A 28 6.27 -5.55 -1.50
CA GLU A 28 7.45 -5.47 -2.36
C GLU A 28 8.34 -4.27 -2.02
N GLN A 29 7.74 -3.10 -1.75
CA GLN A 29 8.49 -1.93 -1.31
C GLN A 29 9.15 -2.14 0.05
N GLN A 30 8.46 -2.81 0.99
CA GLN A 30 9.03 -3.15 2.28
C GLN A 30 10.24 -4.09 2.12
N LYS A 31 10.13 -5.13 1.29
CA LYS A 31 11.26 -6.02 0.98
C LYS A 31 12.44 -5.26 0.38
N ARG A 32 12.19 -4.32 -0.54
CA ARG A 32 13.25 -3.45 -1.07
C ARG A 32 13.93 -2.61 0.02
N LEU A 33 13.15 -2.03 0.94
CA LEU A 33 13.72 -1.28 2.06
C LEU A 33 14.57 -2.18 2.97
N ASP A 34 14.08 -3.38 3.26
CA ASP A 34 14.77 -4.37 4.07
C ASP A 34 16.09 -4.85 3.42
N GLU A 35 16.21 -4.76 2.09
CA GLU A 35 17.47 -5.01 1.37
C GLU A 35 18.39 -3.77 1.30
N LEU A 36 17.84 -2.58 1.12
CA LEU A 36 18.61 -1.35 0.92
C LEU A 36 19.24 -0.85 2.22
N ILE A 37 18.55 -1.00 3.35
CA ILE A 37 19.05 -0.61 4.68
C ILE A 37 20.36 -1.34 5.04
N PRO A 38 20.43 -2.69 5.02
CA PRO A 38 21.68 -3.39 5.36
C PRO A 38 22.78 -3.10 4.34
N LYS A 39 22.47 -2.97 3.04
CA LYS A 39 23.45 -2.56 2.01
C LYS A 39 24.04 -1.17 2.32
N LYS A 40 23.21 -0.23 2.77
CA LYS A 40 23.66 1.10 3.20
C LYS A 40 24.57 0.99 4.42
N ASP A 41 24.22 0.18 5.41
CA ASP A 41 25.01 0.02 6.62
C ASP A 41 26.37 -0.64 6.34
N GLU A 42 26.42 -1.63 5.46
CA GLU A 42 27.66 -2.25 4.99
C GLU A 42 28.55 -1.25 4.26
N LEU A 43 27.98 -0.46 3.35
CA LEU A 43 28.72 0.60 2.66
C LEU A 43 29.23 1.67 3.62
N TYR A 44 28.46 2.01 4.66
CA TYR A 44 28.87 2.97 5.68
C TYR A 44 30.05 2.43 6.50
N LYS A 45 30.02 1.15 6.88
CA LYS A 45 31.16 0.48 7.54
C LYS A 45 32.40 0.51 6.65
N SER A 46 32.24 0.16 5.37
CA SER A 46 33.33 0.20 4.39
C SER A 46 33.93 1.61 4.31
N TRP A 47 33.10 2.62 4.07
CA TRP A 47 33.50 4.03 4.02
C TRP A 47 34.28 4.47 5.27
N SER A 48 33.79 4.12 6.47
CA SER A 48 34.44 4.48 7.73
C SER A 48 35.82 3.84 7.94
N SER A 49 36.07 2.71 7.28
CA SER A 49 37.34 1.96 7.37
C SER A 49 38.32 2.30 6.24
N THR A 50 37.84 2.91 5.16
CA THR A 50 38.63 3.26 3.99
C THR A 50 39.57 4.43 4.30
N ARG A 51 40.87 4.22 4.07
CA ARG A 51 41.90 5.27 4.18
C ARG A 51 42.25 5.94 2.86
N ASP A 52 41.79 5.39 1.75
CA ASP A 52 41.97 5.94 0.40
C ASP A 52 40.89 6.99 0.10
N PRO A 53 41.25 8.26 -0.11
CA PRO A 53 40.29 9.33 -0.42
C PRO A 53 39.49 9.10 -1.70
N GLN A 54 40.06 8.46 -2.72
CA GLN A 54 39.36 8.22 -3.99
C GLN A 54 38.28 7.16 -3.82
N GLU A 55 38.61 6.08 -3.12
CA GLU A 55 37.67 5.01 -2.83
C GLU A 55 36.58 5.49 -1.84
N ALA A 56 36.95 6.30 -0.83
CA ALA A 56 36.00 6.92 0.08
C ALA A 56 34.98 7.79 -0.67
N THR A 57 35.43 8.62 -1.62
CA THR A 57 34.54 9.45 -2.47
C THR A 57 33.56 8.59 -3.28
N ARG A 58 34.04 7.48 -3.86
CA ARG A 58 33.16 6.54 -4.61
C ARG A 58 32.10 5.91 -3.71
N ILE A 59 32.47 5.51 -2.49
CA ILE A 59 31.52 4.93 -1.54
C ILE A 59 30.51 5.99 -1.08
N GLU A 60 30.94 7.23 -0.86
CA GLU A 60 30.07 8.36 -0.51
C GLU A 60 28.99 8.63 -1.57
N MET A 61 29.37 8.59 -2.86
CA MET A 61 28.42 8.70 -3.97
C MET A 61 27.38 7.58 -3.94
N ARG A 62 27.81 6.34 -3.68
CA ARG A 62 26.91 5.17 -3.56
C ARG A 62 25.98 5.30 -2.35
N LEU A 63 26.49 5.72 -1.19
CA LEU A 63 25.69 5.99 0.00
C LEU A 63 24.62 7.05 -0.23
N THR A 64 24.96 8.10 -0.98
CA THR A 64 24.02 9.15 -1.36
C THR A 64 22.94 8.60 -2.29
N SER A 65 23.31 7.80 -3.29
CA SER A 65 22.35 7.16 -4.20
C SER A 65 21.37 6.25 -3.45
N ILE A 66 21.87 5.36 -2.59
CA ILE A 66 21.02 4.45 -1.81
C ILE A 66 20.14 5.23 -0.82
N SER A 67 20.66 6.29 -0.21
CA SER A 67 19.85 7.12 0.70
C SER A 67 18.70 7.82 -0.03
N ARG A 68 18.91 8.27 -1.27
CA ARG A 68 17.85 8.81 -2.12
C ARG A 68 16.82 7.74 -2.48
N GLU A 69 17.27 6.54 -2.85
CA GLU A 69 16.38 5.43 -3.19
C GLU A 69 15.52 4.99 -2.00
N ILE A 70 16.10 4.90 -0.79
CA ILE A 70 15.37 4.63 0.45
C ILE A 70 14.31 5.71 0.69
N SER A 71 14.68 6.98 0.55
CA SER A 71 13.76 8.10 0.79
C SER A 71 12.59 8.06 -0.20
N SER A 72 12.86 7.84 -1.49
CA SER A 72 11.83 7.69 -2.53
C SER A 72 10.91 6.52 -2.23
N THR A 73 11.46 5.36 -1.87
CA THR A 73 10.68 4.15 -1.56
C THR A 73 9.80 4.36 -0.32
N GLN A 74 10.28 5.10 0.69
CA GLN A 74 9.50 5.46 1.86
C GLN A 74 8.36 6.44 1.54
N GLU A 75 8.59 7.43 0.69
CA GLU A 75 7.55 8.36 0.23
C GLU A 75 6.46 7.64 -0.56
N GLU A 76 6.86 6.75 -1.48
CA GLU A 76 5.92 5.91 -2.20
C GLU A 76 5.12 5.00 -1.25
N GLY A 77 5.77 4.41 -0.25
CA GLY A 77 5.12 3.60 0.78
C GLY A 77 4.05 4.37 1.56
N LYS A 78 4.34 5.62 1.95
CA LYS A 78 3.35 6.51 2.58
C LYS A 78 2.18 6.83 1.65
N SER A 79 2.44 7.03 0.36
CA SER A 79 1.40 7.25 -0.64
C SER A 79 0.49 6.02 -0.79
N LEU A 80 1.08 4.82 -0.82
CA LEU A 80 0.32 3.57 -0.83
C LEU A 80 -0.53 3.41 0.43
N ASP A 81 0.00 3.75 1.60
CA ASP A 81 -0.76 3.69 2.86
C ASP A 81 -1.99 4.59 2.86
N MET A 82 -1.87 5.82 2.36
CA MET A 82 -3.02 6.71 2.21
C MET A 82 -4.06 6.14 1.25
N LYS A 83 -3.62 5.56 0.12
CA LYS A 83 -4.52 4.92 -0.86
C LYS A 83 -5.23 3.71 -0.27
N ILE A 84 -4.51 2.84 0.44
CA ILE A 84 -5.06 1.66 1.12
C ILE A 84 -6.12 2.09 2.12
N ALA A 85 -5.82 3.05 2.99
CA ALA A 85 -6.78 3.56 3.97
C ALA A 85 -8.04 4.14 3.31
N GLY A 86 -7.89 4.89 2.21
CA GLY A 86 -9.01 5.43 1.44
C GLY A 86 -9.91 4.35 0.83
N ILE A 87 -9.31 3.29 0.28
CA ILE A 87 -10.05 2.15 -0.28
C ILE A 87 -10.74 1.35 0.82
N GLU A 88 -10.09 1.11 1.96
CA GLU A 88 -10.70 0.42 3.10
C GLU A 88 -11.94 1.15 3.63
N MET A 89 -11.87 2.49 3.73
CA MET A 89 -13.05 3.29 4.09
C MET A 89 -14.16 3.17 3.06
N SER A 90 -13.82 3.18 1.77
CA SER A 90 -14.79 3.02 0.67
C SER A 90 -15.47 1.65 0.72
N ILE A 91 -14.71 0.58 0.95
CA ILE A 91 -15.22 -0.78 1.12
C ILE A 91 -16.18 -0.86 2.32
N LYS A 92 -15.81 -0.27 3.47
CA LYS A 92 -16.68 -0.24 4.66
C LYS A 92 -17.99 0.51 4.39
N SER A 93 -17.92 1.64 3.70
CA SER A 93 -19.11 2.41 3.31
C SER A 93 -20.02 1.62 2.37
N LEU A 94 -19.47 0.97 1.34
CA LEU A 94 -20.22 0.12 0.43
C LEU A 94 -20.84 -1.08 1.15
N ALA A 95 -20.11 -1.73 2.07
CA ALA A 95 -20.63 -2.84 2.85
C ALA A 95 -21.86 -2.43 3.68
N LYS A 96 -21.80 -1.27 4.34
CA LYS A 96 -22.94 -0.72 5.08
C LYS A 96 -24.14 -0.41 4.18
N ARG A 97 -23.90 0.21 3.00
CA ARG A 97 -24.97 0.51 2.02
C ARG A 97 -25.63 -0.76 1.49
N ILE A 98 -24.86 -1.84 1.28
CA ILE A 98 -25.39 -3.15 0.88
C ILE A 98 -26.28 -3.72 1.99
N GLU A 99 -25.79 -3.72 3.24
CA GLU A 99 -26.54 -4.20 4.39
C GLU A 99 -27.87 -3.44 4.59
N ASP A 100 -27.84 -2.11 4.52
CA ASP A 100 -29.04 -1.27 4.64
C ASP A 100 -30.06 -1.60 3.54
N LYS A 101 -29.61 -1.77 2.28
CA LYS A 101 -30.48 -2.13 1.17
C LYS A 101 -31.07 -3.53 1.31
N GLU A 102 -30.28 -4.50 1.77
CA GLU A 102 -30.75 -5.87 2.03
C GLU A 102 -31.77 -5.90 3.17
N ALA A 103 -31.56 -5.13 4.24
CA ALA A 103 -32.50 -5.00 5.34
C ALA A 103 -33.84 -4.38 4.89
N LEU A 104 -33.81 -3.36 4.04
CA LEU A 104 -35.00 -2.74 3.47
C LEU A 104 -35.80 -3.71 2.58
N GLN A 105 -35.13 -4.53 1.77
CA GLN A 105 -35.79 -5.56 0.97
C GLN A 105 -36.49 -6.60 1.85
N ARG A 106 -35.84 -7.06 2.92
CA ARG A 106 -36.44 -8.00 3.87
C ARG A 106 -37.68 -7.42 4.56
N LYS A 107 -37.63 -6.15 4.97
CA LYS A 107 -38.78 -5.46 5.60
C LYS A 107 -39.95 -5.28 4.64
N LYS A 108 -39.72 -4.91 3.38
CA LYS A 108 -40.78 -4.83 2.36
C LYS A 108 -41.50 -6.16 2.19
N TRP A 109 -40.74 -7.25 2.13
CA TRP A 109 -41.30 -8.59 1.94
C TRP A 109 -42.15 -9.07 3.14
N LEU A 110 -41.87 -8.57 4.35
CA LEU A 110 -42.65 -8.84 5.56
C LEU A 110 -43.97 -8.05 5.63
N VAL A 111 -44.08 -6.91 4.96
CA VAL A 111 -45.28 -6.03 4.98
C VAL A 111 -46.27 -6.41 3.87
N GLU A 112 -45.82 -7.07 2.81
CA GLU A 112 -46.66 -7.54 1.69
C GLU A 112 -47.25 -8.96 1.90
N ARG A 113 -47.06 -9.57 3.09
CA ARG A 113 -47.63 -10.86 3.49
C ARG A 113 -48.77 -10.68 4.47
#